data_AF-A0A3D0RPR1-F1
#
_entry.id   AF-A0A3D0RPR1-F1
#
_cell.length_a   1.000
_cell.length_b   1.000
_cell.length_c   1.000
_cell.angle_alpha   90.00
_cell.angle_beta   90.00
_cell.angle_gamma   90.00
#
_symmetry.space_group_name_H-M   'P 1'
#
loop_
_entity.id
_entity.type
_entity.pdbx_description
1 polymer ?
#
loop_
_entity_poly.entity_id
_entity_poly.type
_entity_poly.pdbx_seq_one_letter_code
_entity_poly.pdbx_strand_id
1 'polypeptide(L)'
;ADPNIQDKETYSQDLRAELNELYTRQSQLAPLAEAVLQGQITQVLAEIGLTSGGQPIPNVWYHSTRLPWALIVSPRERIEQTANISLNMDLTVDEHAILESNIDKSLNTSTLVVPIGGVGVYPTMVARTTNFEWLLNTIAHEWIHNYLMFAPLGLMYTENPETRTINETTASIAGDEIGRLVLEKFYPERISASPTTLQLVSASFDIPDPDDIPRPVFDFREQMYITRVNADLLLAEGKIDEAEAYMEERRQVFLRNGYLLRKINQAYFAFHGAYADAPGGAAGEDPIGPAVRQLREQSESLTDFVNTIRWITTLDELQEELNQ
;
A
#
# COMPACT_ATOMS: atom_id res chain seq x y z
N ALA A 1 16.02 21.98 0.66
CA ALA A 1 16.03 23.40 0.26
C ALA A 1 17.14 24.10 1.04
N ASP A 2 18.23 24.50 0.39
CA ASP A 2 19.30 25.25 1.05
C ASP A 2 18.85 26.71 1.24
N PRO A 3 18.77 27.22 2.49
CA PRO A 3 18.36 28.58 2.77
C PRO A 3 19.36 29.64 2.28
N ASN A 4 20.59 29.25 1.94
CA ASN A 4 21.63 30.16 1.47
C ASN A 4 21.49 30.53 -0.02
N ILE A 5 20.63 29.82 -0.77
CA ILE A 5 20.39 30.09 -2.19
C ILE A 5 19.24 31.10 -2.31
N GLN A 6 19.58 32.34 -2.66
CA GLN A 6 18.61 33.44 -2.81
C GLN A 6 17.71 33.27 -4.04
N ASP A 7 18.30 32.92 -5.19
CA ASP A 7 17.55 32.64 -6.42
C ASP A 7 17.60 31.14 -6.74
N LYS A 8 16.65 30.40 -6.16
CA LYS A 8 16.51 28.95 -6.33
C LYS A 8 16.10 28.57 -7.76
N GLU A 9 15.42 29.48 -8.46
CA GLU A 9 14.94 29.25 -9.83
C GLU A 9 16.12 29.23 -10.80
N THR A 10 16.96 30.27 -10.76
CA THR A 10 18.17 30.32 -11.60
C THR A 10 19.16 29.23 -11.19
N TYR A 11 19.34 28.99 -9.88
CA TYR A 11 20.26 27.97 -9.40
C TYR A 11 19.88 26.55 -9.86
N SER A 12 18.58 26.26 -9.99
CA SER A 12 18.10 24.94 -10.41
C SER A 12 17.76 24.85 -11.91
N GLN A 13 18.07 25.89 -12.70
CA GLN A 13 17.67 25.98 -14.11
C GLN A 13 18.14 24.78 -14.94
N ASP A 14 19.41 24.41 -14.86
CA ASP A 14 19.98 23.30 -15.63
C ASP A 14 19.37 21.95 -15.21
N LEU A 15 19.20 21.73 -13.90
CA LEU A 15 18.54 20.53 -13.35
C LEU A 15 17.08 20.42 -13.81
N ARG A 16 16.35 21.55 -13.88
CA ARG A 16 14.97 21.58 -14.38
C ARG A 16 14.90 21.31 -15.88
N ALA A 17 15.87 21.81 -16.64
CA ALA A 17 15.97 21.51 -18.07
C ALA A 17 16.21 20.00 -18.28
N GLU A 18 17.18 19.41 -17.57
CA GLU A 18 17.43 17.97 -17.59
C GLU A 18 16.20 17.16 -17.17
N LEU A 19 15.53 17.56 -16.09
CA LEU A 19 14.31 16.92 -15.62
C LEU A 19 13.20 16.93 -16.68
N ASN A 20 13.03 18.05 -17.39
CA ASN A 20 12.04 18.17 -18.47
C ASN A 20 12.39 17.28 -19.67
N GLU A 21 13.67 17.16 -20.03
CA GLU A 21 14.13 16.21 -21.06
C GLU A 21 13.84 14.76 -20.64
N LEU A 22 14.10 14.41 -19.39
CA LEU A 22 13.81 13.08 -18.84
C LEU A 22 12.31 12.79 -18.82
N TYR A 23 11.46 13.75 -18.45
CA TYR A 23 9.99 13.58 -18.52
C TYR A 23 9.48 13.44 -19.96
N THR A 24 10.08 14.15 -20.90
CA THR A 24 9.75 14.02 -22.32
C THR A 24 10.09 12.62 -22.81
N ARG A 25 11.30 12.13 -22.50
CA ARG A 25 11.73 10.77 -22.84
C ARG A 25 10.87 9.70 -22.19
N GLN A 26 10.52 9.86 -20.90
CA GLN A 26 9.62 8.95 -20.20
C GLN A 26 8.26 8.88 -20.90
N SER A 27 7.68 10.03 -21.25
CA SER A 27 6.37 10.10 -21.91
C SER A 27 6.36 9.45 -23.30
N GLN A 28 7.49 9.50 -24.01
CA GLN A 28 7.64 8.84 -25.31
C GLN A 28 7.75 7.31 -25.19
N LEU A 29 8.36 6.81 -24.12
CA LEU A 29 8.55 5.37 -23.88
C LEU A 29 7.33 4.73 -23.20
N ALA A 30 6.58 5.50 -22.41
CA ALA A 30 5.50 5.00 -21.57
C ALA A 30 4.46 4.15 -22.33
N PRO A 31 3.90 4.57 -23.48
CA PRO A 31 2.87 3.77 -24.16
C PRO A 31 3.34 2.37 -24.57
N LEU A 32 4.61 2.25 -24.98
CA LEU A 32 5.18 0.95 -25.35
C LEU A 32 5.46 0.09 -24.12
N ALA A 33 6.06 0.67 -23.08
CA ALA A 33 6.33 -0.05 -21.83
C ALA A 33 5.03 -0.52 -21.15
N GLU A 34 4.02 0.34 -21.13
CA GLU A 34 2.68 0.05 -20.62
C GLU A 34 2.05 -1.09 -21.41
N ALA A 35 2.02 -1.01 -22.74
CA ALA A 35 1.47 -2.07 -23.58
C ALA A 35 2.17 -3.44 -23.37
N VAL A 36 3.49 -3.44 -23.18
CA VAL A 36 4.24 -4.67 -22.90
C VAL A 36 3.81 -5.29 -21.57
N LEU A 37 3.79 -4.52 -20.47
CA LEU A 37 3.40 -5.07 -19.17
C LEU A 37 1.92 -5.48 -19.12
N GLN A 38 1.03 -4.72 -19.75
CA GLN A 38 -0.38 -5.09 -19.90
C GLN A 38 -0.54 -6.44 -20.60
N GLY A 39 0.21 -6.66 -21.69
CA GLY A 39 0.19 -7.91 -22.44
C GLY A 39 0.76 -9.09 -21.64
N GLN A 40 1.85 -8.88 -20.91
CA GLN A 40 2.47 -9.91 -20.07
C GLN A 40 1.55 -10.35 -18.92
N ILE A 41 0.94 -9.39 -18.21
CA ILE A 41 -0.02 -9.68 -17.15
C ILE A 41 -1.24 -10.38 -17.73
N THR A 42 -1.78 -9.89 -18.86
CA THR A 42 -2.91 -10.53 -19.56
C THR A 42 -2.62 -11.99 -19.90
N GLN A 43 -1.40 -12.30 -20.36
CA GLN A 43 -0.99 -13.67 -20.66
C GLN A 43 -0.95 -14.53 -19.39
N VAL A 44 -0.37 -14.04 -18.29
CA VAL A 44 -0.35 -14.76 -17.02
C VAL A 44 -1.76 -15.03 -16.50
N LEU A 45 -2.64 -14.02 -16.52
CA LEU A 45 -4.04 -14.17 -16.14
C LEU A 45 -4.76 -15.25 -16.95
N ALA A 46 -4.50 -15.31 -18.26
CA ALA A 46 -5.08 -16.33 -19.13
C ALA A 46 -4.58 -17.75 -18.78
N GLU A 47 -3.30 -17.88 -18.43
CA GLU A 47 -2.68 -19.16 -18.08
C GLU A 47 -3.17 -19.71 -16.74
N ILE A 48 -3.40 -18.83 -15.74
CA ILE A 48 -3.92 -19.25 -14.44
C ILE A 48 -5.45 -19.43 -14.43
N GLY A 49 -6.15 -18.97 -15.48
CA GLY A 49 -7.60 -19.15 -15.62
C GLY A 49 -8.46 -18.00 -15.08
N LEU A 50 -7.88 -16.83 -14.78
CA LEU A 50 -8.62 -15.61 -14.38
C LEU A 50 -9.13 -14.79 -15.58
N THR A 51 -9.51 -15.45 -16.67
CA THR A 51 -9.99 -14.79 -17.90
C THR A 51 -11.25 -15.45 -18.45
N SER A 52 -12.01 -14.70 -19.24
CA SER A 52 -13.16 -15.22 -19.98
C SER A 52 -12.81 -15.29 -21.47
N GLY A 53 -12.78 -16.50 -22.04
CA GLY A 53 -12.40 -16.70 -23.44
C GLY A 53 -10.95 -16.31 -23.75
N GLY A 54 -10.05 -16.37 -22.75
CA GLY A 54 -8.64 -15.99 -22.88
C GLY A 54 -8.37 -14.49 -22.80
N GLN A 55 -9.37 -13.67 -22.42
CA GLN A 55 -9.21 -12.24 -22.18
C GLN A 55 -9.70 -11.85 -20.77
N PRO A 56 -8.95 -11.05 -20.01
CA PRO A 56 -9.38 -10.56 -18.71
C PRO A 56 -10.53 -9.57 -18.88
N ILE A 57 -11.52 -9.65 -17.99
CA ILE A 57 -12.62 -8.69 -17.92
C ILE A 57 -12.58 -8.07 -16.52
N PRO A 58 -12.20 -6.79 -16.38
CA PRO A 58 -11.90 -5.84 -17.46
C PRO A 58 -10.48 -6.06 -18.02
N ASN A 59 -10.16 -5.46 -19.19
CA ASN A 59 -8.80 -5.55 -19.74
C ASN A 59 -7.79 -4.94 -18.75
N VAL A 60 -6.57 -5.50 -18.70
CA VAL A 60 -5.46 -4.92 -17.92
C VAL A 60 -5.00 -3.64 -18.61
N TRP A 61 -5.57 -2.50 -18.24
CA TRP A 61 -5.14 -1.19 -18.70
C TRP A 61 -4.63 -0.37 -17.52
N TYR A 62 -3.43 0.17 -17.65
CA TYR A 62 -2.85 1.04 -16.63
C TYR A 62 -2.05 2.18 -17.24
N HIS A 63 -1.83 3.23 -16.44
CA HIS A 63 -0.96 4.33 -16.80
C HIS A 63 0.00 4.66 -15.66
N SER A 64 1.30 4.79 -15.97
CA SER A 64 2.31 5.18 -14.99
C SER A 64 2.37 6.69 -14.83
N THR A 65 1.87 7.18 -13.70
CA THR A 65 1.63 8.61 -13.49
C THR A 65 1.98 9.04 -12.07
N ARG A 66 1.98 10.36 -11.86
CA ARG A 66 2.01 10.90 -10.51
C ARG A 66 0.62 10.73 -9.90
N LEU A 67 0.56 10.23 -8.68
CA LEU A 67 -0.69 10.00 -7.97
C LEU A 67 -1.00 11.16 -7.02
N PRO A 68 -2.29 11.43 -6.76
CA PRO A 68 -2.68 12.32 -5.68
C PRO A 68 -2.25 11.76 -4.33
N TRP A 69 -2.11 12.64 -3.32
CA TRP A 69 -1.98 12.19 -1.93
C TRP A 69 -3.34 11.72 -1.42
N ALA A 70 -3.35 10.75 -0.51
CA ALA A 70 -4.54 10.34 0.21
C ALA A 70 -4.55 10.93 1.61
N LEU A 71 -5.62 11.63 1.98
CA LEU A 71 -5.91 12.03 3.35
C LEU A 71 -6.80 10.97 4.00
N ILE A 72 -6.21 10.25 4.92
CA ILE A 72 -6.87 9.24 5.74
C ILE A 72 -7.36 9.90 7.02
N VAL A 73 -8.60 9.63 7.39
CA VAL A 73 -9.21 10.09 8.63
C VAL A 73 -9.65 8.90 9.46
N SER A 74 -9.36 8.96 10.76
CA SER A 74 -9.70 7.95 11.75
C SER A 74 -10.21 8.62 13.03
N PRO A 75 -11.20 8.03 13.72
CA PRO A 75 -11.56 8.48 15.07
C PRO A 75 -10.37 8.30 16.02
N ARG A 76 -10.34 9.07 17.11
CA ARG A 76 -9.23 8.97 18.08
C ARG A 76 -9.39 7.76 18.99
N GLU A 77 -10.63 7.35 19.22
CA GLU A 77 -11.01 6.31 20.18
C GLU A 77 -10.75 4.89 19.68
N ARG A 78 -10.59 4.69 18.35
CA ARG A 78 -10.40 3.37 17.74
C ARG A 78 -9.72 3.49 16.39
N ILE A 79 -9.06 2.41 15.97
CA ILE A 79 -8.38 2.37 14.68
C ILE A 79 -9.37 1.92 13.61
N GLU A 80 -9.91 2.89 12.88
CA GLU A 80 -10.87 2.68 11.80
C GLU A 80 -10.69 3.75 10.73
N GLN A 81 -10.79 3.41 9.44
CA GLN A 81 -10.74 4.42 8.39
C GLN A 81 -12.15 4.92 8.10
N THR A 82 -12.48 6.13 8.53
CA THR A 82 -13.79 6.74 8.29
C THR A 82 -13.83 7.59 7.01
N ALA A 83 -12.67 8.03 6.51
CA ALA A 83 -12.58 8.70 5.22
C ALA A 83 -11.22 8.47 4.56
N ASN A 84 -11.23 8.44 3.22
CA ASN A 84 -10.06 8.50 2.35
C ASN A 84 -10.33 9.53 1.26
N ILE A 85 -9.66 10.69 1.35
CA ILE A 85 -9.91 11.85 0.49
C ILE A 85 -8.70 12.10 -0.40
N SER A 86 -8.92 12.14 -1.71
CA SER A 86 -7.88 12.49 -2.68
C SER A 86 -7.51 13.96 -2.59
N LEU A 87 -6.22 14.26 -2.47
CA LEU A 87 -5.65 15.59 -2.37
C LEU A 87 -4.83 15.97 -3.61
N ASN A 88 -4.51 17.25 -3.74
CA ASN A 88 -3.62 17.72 -4.80
C ASN A 88 -2.20 17.15 -4.62
N MET A 89 -1.63 16.59 -5.70
CA MET A 89 -0.28 16.03 -5.78
C MET A 89 0.86 17.01 -5.47
N ASP A 90 0.65 18.32 -5.64
CA ASP A 90 1.70 19.34 -5.48
C ASP A 90 1.86 19.86 -4.04
N LEU A 91 1.14 19.27 -3.07
CA LEU A 91 1.26 19.65 -1.66
C LEU A 91 2.64 19.28 -1.10
N THR A 92 3.27 20.26 -0.46
CA THR A 92 4.51 20.10 0.29
C THR A 92 4.26 19.38 1.63
N VAL A 93 5.34 18.83 2.22
CA VAL A 93 5.27 18.16 3.53
C VAL A 93 4.77 19.10 4.64
N ASP A 94 5.13 20.38 4.59
CA ASP A 94 4.65 21.38 5.54
C ASP A 94 3.14 21.63 5.38
N GLU A 95 2.66 21.69 4.13
CA GLU A 95 1.23 21.81 3.84
C GLU A 95 0.45 20.56 4.28
N HIS A 96 1.04 19.36 4.16
CA HIS A 96 0.45 18.14 4.73
C HIS A 96 0.26 18.29 6.24
N ALA A 97 1.31 18.69 6.97
CA ALA A 97 1.27 18.83 8.42
C ALA A 97 0.27 19.89 8.89
N ILE A 98 0.18 21.02 8.18
CA ILE A 98 -0.80 22.08 8.47
C ILE A 98 -2.22 21.57 8.23
N LEU A 99 -2.47 20.90 7.10
CA LEU A 99 -3.79 20.35 6.77
C LEU A 99 -4.25 19.35 7.83
N GLU A 100 -3.40 18.39 8.17
CA GLU A 100 -3.67 17.40 9.22
C GLU A 100 -3.95 18.05 10.57
N SER A 101 -3.09 18.97 11.03
CA SER A 101 -3.28 19.60 12.34
C SER A 101 -4.59 20.40 12.41
N ASN A 102 -5.01 21.01 11.31
CA ASN A 102 -6.27 21.76 11.27
C ASN A 102 -7.47 20.84 11.37
N ILE A 103 -7.44 19.68 10.70
CA ILE A 103 -8.52 18.69 10.73
C ILE A 103 -8.55 17.99 12.08
N ASP A 104 -7.40 17.53 12.58
CA ASP A 104 -7.25 16.87 13.89
C ASP A 104 -7.90 17.70 15.00
N LYS A 105 -7.62 19.02 15.02
CA LYS A 105 -8.17 19.95 16.02
C LYS A 105 -9.64 20.30 15.82
N SER A 106 -10.09 20.49 14.57
CA SER A 106 -11.45 20.97 14.29
C SER A 106 -12.50 19.87 14.39
N LEU A 107 -12.13 18.63 14.05
CA LEU A 107 -13.04 17.49 14.05
C LEU A 107 -12.79 16.50 15.20
N ASN A 108 -11.74 16.71 16.01
CA ASN A 108 -11.29 15.77 17.05
C ASN A 108 -11.05 14.37 16.47
N THR A 109 -10.27 14.31 15.40
CA THR A 109 -9.93 13.07 14.68
C THR A 109 -8.41 12.89 14.61
N SER A 110 -7.98 11.71 14.20
CA SER A 110 -6.61 11.44 13.78
C SER A 110 -6.54 11.40 12.26
N THR A 111 -5.61 12.15 11.67
CA THR A 111 -5.42 12.17 10.22
C THR A 111 -4.01 11.76 9.79
N LEU A 112 -3.91 11.24 8.55
CA LEU A 112 -2.65 10.96 7.89
C LEU A 112 -2.76 11.25 6.39
N VAL A 113 -1.94 12.17 5.89
CA VAL A 113 -1.62 12.32 4.48
C VAL A 113 -0.52 11.33 4.12
N VAL A 114 -0.83 10.44 3.18
CA VAL A 114 0.01 9.30 2.80
C VAL A 114 0.10 9.19 1.28
N PRO A 115 1.27 8.79 0.72
CA PRO A 115 1.33 8.42 -0.68
C PRO A 115 0.59 7.09 -0.89
N ILE A 116 -0.01 6.93 -2.07
CA ILE A 116 -0.65 5.69 -2.52
C ILE A 116 0.17 5.05 -3.64
N GLY A 117 0.09 3.72 -3.76
CA GLY A 117 0.81 2.96 -4.78
C GLY A 117 0.09 2.93 -6.13
N GLY A 118 -1.22 2.80 -6.09
CA GLY A 118 -2.10 2.79 -7.24
C GLY A 118 -3.48 3.36 -6.91
N VAL A 119 -4.29 3.52 -7.95
CA VAL A 119 -5.71 3.83 -7.85
C VAL A 119 -6.46 2.93 -8.82
N GLY A 120 -7.37 2.11 -8.29
CA GLY A 120 -8.28 1.22 -9.01
C GLY A 120 -9.36 1.92 -9.85
N VAL A 121 -9.06 3.09 -10.44
CA VAL A 121 -9.86 3.65 -11.53
C VAL A 121 -9.63 2.84 -12.81
N TYR A 122 -10.41 3.12 -13.87
CA TYR A 122 -10.27 2.44 -15.15
C TYR A 122 -10.05 3.43 -16.30
N PRO A 123 -8.87 3.44 -16.98
CA PRO A 123 -7.67 2.64 -16.70
C PRO A 123 -7.05 2.90 -15.32
N THR A 124 -6.39 1.89 -14.76
CA THR A 124 -5.69 2.00 -13.47
C THR A 124 -4.59 3.06 -13.52
N MET A 125 -4.43 3.83 -12.45
CA MET A 125 -3.28 4.72 -12.30
C MET A 125 -2.27 4.09 -11.35
N VAL A 126 -1.00 4.00 -11.73
CA VAL A 126 0.08 3.42 -10.89
C VAL A 126 1.20 4.43 -10.69
N ALA A 127 1.75 4.51 -9.48
CA ALA A 127 2.83 5.43 -9.18
C ALA A 127 4.10 5.09 -9.98
N ARG A 128 4.82 6.14 -10.37
CA ARG A 128 6.13 5.98 -11.01
C ARG A 128 7.13 5.39 -10.02
N THR A 129 7.85 4.37 -10.45
CA THR A 129 8.84 3.69 -9.61
C THR A 129 9.99 3.13 -10.46
N THR A 130 11.12 2.88 -9.81
CA THR A 130 12.22 2.09 -10.37
C THR A 130 12.22 0.65 -9.84
N ASN A 131 11.40 0.33 -8.83
CA ASN A 131 11.22 -1.03 -8.34
C ASN A 131 10.24 -1.77 -9.25
N PHE A 132 10.79 -2.63 -10.09
CA PHE A 132 10.03 -3.33 -11.12
C PHE A 132 9.11 -4.43 -10.58
N GLU A 133 9.54 -5.15 -9.55
CA GLU A 133 8.69 -6.14 -8.88
C GLU A 133 7.48 -5.46 -8.26
N TRP A 134 7.70 -4.39 -7.50
CA TRP A 134 6.62 -3.59 -6.92
C TRP A 134 5.67 -3.03 -7.99
N LEU A 135 6.18 -2.60 -9.15
CA LEU A 135 5.35 -2.12 -10.25
C LEU A 135 4.40 -3.21 -10.75
N LEU A 136 4.91 -4.43 -10.98
CA LEU A 136 4.11 -5.56 -11.44
C LEU A 136 3.04 -5.95 -10.43
N ASN A 137 3.42 -6.06 -9.15
CA ASN A 137 2.50 -6.37 -8.06
C ASN A 137 1.40 -5.31 -7.97
N THR A 138 1.76 -4.03 -8.08
CA THR A 138 0.79 -2.92 -8.00
C THR A 138 -0.17 -2.91 -9.20
N ILE A 139 0.32 -3.14 -10.44
CA ILE A 139 -0.58 -3.23 -11.60
C ILE A 139 -1.59 -4.38 -11.41
N ALA A 140 -1.13 -5.53 -10.92
CA ALA A 140 -1.98 -6.68 -10.66
C ALA A 140 -2.95 -6.45 -9.50
N HIS A 141 -2.51 -5.83 -8.39
CA HIS A 141 -3.32 -5.45 -7.23
C HIS A 141 -4.52 -4.59 -7.66
N GLU A 142 -4.25 -3.52 -8.38
CA GLU A 142 -5.30 -2.60 -8.84
C GLU A 142 -6.20 -3.23 -9.92
N TRP A 143 -5.68 -4.17 -10.71
CA TRP A 143 -6.51 -4.94 -11.62
C TRP A 143 -7.45 -5.89 -10.87
N ILE A 144 -7.02 -6.51 -9.76
CA ILE A 144 -7.87 -7.33 -8.91
C ILE A 144 -9.01 -6.51 -8.33
N HIS A 145 -8.76 -5.27 -7.88
CA HIS A 145 -9.84 -4.34 -7.49
C HIS A 145 -10.87 -4.14 -8.60
N ASN A 146 -10.40 -3.85 -9.82
CA ASN A 146 -11.25 -3.70 -10.99
C ASN A 146 -12.03 -4.98 -11.36
N TYR A 147 -11.43 -6.16 -11.17
CA TYR A 147 -12.07 -7.46 -11.38
C TYR A 147 -13.15 -7.73 -10.32
N LEU A 148 -12.84 -7.47 -9.04
CA LEU A 148 -13.75 -7.65 -7.91
C LEU A 148 -14.94 -6.70 -7.94
N MET A 149 -14.84 -5.54 -8.63
CA MET A 149 -15.94 -4.60 -8.80
C MET A 149 -17.18 -5.22 -9.48
N PHE A 150 -17.04 -6.38 -10.13
CA PHE A 150 -18.16 -7.17 -10.68
C PHE A 150 -18.71 -8.23 -9.73
N ALA A 151 -18.33 -8.20 -8.45
CA ALA A 151 -18.74 -9.15 -7.41
C ALA A 151 -19.08 -8.41 -6.09
N PRO A 152 -19.79 -9.06 -5.15
CA PRO A 152 -20.19 -8.42 -3.89
C PRO A 152 -19.03 -7.79 -3.12
N LEU A 153 -17.88 -8.48 -3.01
CA LEU A 153 -16.71 -7.98 -2.29
C LEU A 153 -16.18 -6.64 -2.84
N GLY A 154 -16.24 -6.42 -4.16
CA GLY A 154 -15.85 -5.13 -4.75
C GLY A 154 -16.96 -4.10 -4.71
N LEU A 155 -18.21 -4.50 -4.96
CA LEU A 155 -19.36 -3.59 -4.91
C LEU A 155 -19.56 -2.96 -3.53
N MET A 156 -19.25 -3.72 -2.47
CA MET A 156 -19.42 -3.29 -1.08
C MET A 156 -18.13 -2.74 -0.46
N TYR A 157 -17.10 -2.45 -1.25
CA TYR A 157 -15.77 -2.04 -0.76
C TYR A 157 -15.81 -0.86 0.22
N THR A 158 -16.73 0.10 0.03
CA THR A 158 -16.88 1.28 0.90
C THR A 158 -17.94 1.13 2.00
N GLU A 159 -18.64 0.00 2.07
CA GLU A 159 -19.81 -0.16 2.95
C GLU A 159 -19.42 -0.37 4.41
N ASN A 160 -18.36 -1.14 4.68
CA ASN A 160 -17.86 -1.36 6.03
C ASN A 160 -16.36 -1.70 6.08
N PRO A 161 -15.70 -1.56 7.26
CA PRO A 161 -14.27 -1.81 7.41
C PRO A 161 -13.83 -3.26 7.14
N GLU A 162 -14.67 -4.25 7.44
CA GLU A 162 -14.34 -5.67 7.24
C GLU A 162 -14.24 -5.99 5.74
N THR A 163 -15.27 -5.63 4.97
CA THR A 163 -15.29 -5.83 3.52
C THR A 163 -14.08 -5.18 2.86
N ARG A 164 -13.72 -3.95 3.27
CA ARG A 164 -12.52 -3.27 2.77
C ARG A 164 -11.25 -4.06 3.09
N THR A 165 -11.11 -4.58 4.30
CA THR A 165 -9.92 -5.33 4.73
C THR A 165 -9.80 -6.66 4.00
N ILE A 166 -10.91 -7.38 3.82
CA ILE A 166 -10.97 -8.60 3.00
C ILE A 166 -10.53 -8.28 1.56
N ASN A 167 -11.06 -7.20 0.99
CA ASN A 167 -10.77 -6.80 -0.37
C ASN A 167 -9.30 -6.41 -0.57
N GLU A 168 -8.76 -5.50 0.27
CA GLU A 168 -7.34 -5.10 0.19
C GLU A 168 -6.39 -6.27 0.42
N THR A 169 -6.70 -7.16 1.37
CA THR A 169 -5.88 -8.36 1.61
C THR A 169 -5.91 -9.31 0.42
N THR A 170 -7.09 -9.49 -0.20
CA THR A 170 -7.24 -10.28 -1.44
C THR A 170 -6.41 -9.69 -2.58
N ALA A 171 -6.53 -8.37 -2.82
CA ALA A 171 -5.81 -7.67 -3.86
C ALA A 171 -4.28 -7.73 -3.66
N SER A 172 -3.83 -7.65 -2.41
CA SER A 172 -2.40 -7.75 -2.05
C SER A 172 -1.86 -9.15 -2.37
N ILE A 173 -2.51 -10.21 -1.90
CA ILE A 173 -2.08 -11.59 -2.13
C ILE A 173 -2.09 -11.91 -3.62
N ALA A 174 -3.19 -11.61 -4.32
CA ALA A 174 -3.32 -11.89 -5.73
C ALA A 174 -2.35 -11.04 -6.57
N GLY A 175 -2.14 -9.77 -6.20
CA GLY A 175 -1.19 -8.87 -6.84
C GLY A 175 0.24 -9.40 -6.77
N ASP A 176 0.69 -9.81 -5.58
CA ASP A 176 2.01 -10.39 -5.35
C ASP A 176 2.21 -11.71 -6.11
N GLU A 177 1.22 -12.61 -6.08
CA GLU A 177 1.33 -13.88 -6.81
C GLU A 177 1.35 -13.68 -8.33
N ILE A 178 0.50 -12.82 -8.89
CA ILE A 178 0.48 -12.53 -10.33
C ILE A 178 1.77 -11.83 -10.74
N GLY A 179 2.22 -10.84 -9.98
CA GLY A 179 3.47 -10.12 -10.26
C GLY A 179 4.68 -11.04 -10.24
N ARG A 180 4.75 -11.96 -9.27
CA ARG A 180 5.77 -13.01 -9.21
C ARG A 180 5.72 -13.95 -10.42
N LEU A 181 4.54 -14.40 -10.85
CA LEU A 181 4.40 -15.24 -12.05
C LEU A 181 4.88 -14.51 -13.32
N VAL A 182 4.62 -13.21 -13.43
CA VAL A 182 5.14 -12.38 -14.54
C VAL A 182 6.67 -12.31 -14.50
N LEU A 183 7.26 -12.07 -13.32
CA LEU A 183 8.72 -12.08 -13.15
C LEU A 183 9.33 -13.43 -13.53
N GLU A 184 8.78 -14.52 -13.02
CA GLU A 184 9.28 -15.89 -13.29
C GLU A 184 9.26 -16.22 -14.77
N LYS A 185 8.23 -15.77 -15.48
CA LYS A 185 8.01 -16.09 -16.88
C LYS A 185 8.82 -15.22 -17.84
N PHE A 186 8.87 -13.90 -17.62
CA PHE A 186 9.41 -12.95 -18.59
C PHE A 186 10.75 -12.35 -18.17
N TYR A 187 11.09 -12.39 -16.89
CA TYR A 187 12.29 -11.78 -16.32
C TYR A 187 13.03 -12.69 -15.32
N PRO A 188 13.25 -13.98 -15.62
CA PRO A 188 13.85 -14.93 -14.67
C PRO A 188 15.24 -14.50 -14.19
N GLU A 189 15.97 -13.69 -14.96
CA GLU A 189 17.26 -13.12 -14.58
C GLU A 189 17.17 -12.17 -13.37
N ARG A 190 16.00 -11.57 -13.11
CA ARG A 190 15.79 -10.65 -11.99
C ARG A 190 15.53 -11.34 -10.67
N ILE A 191 15.04 -12.59 -10.69
CA ILE A 191 14.72 -13.36 -9.47
C ILE A 191 15.99 -13.81 -8.74
N SER A 192 17.08 -14.05 -9.47
CA SER A 192 18.36 -14.48 -8.89
C SER A 192 19.12 -13.34 -8.18
N ALA A 193 18.72 -12.08 -8.40
CA ALA A 193 19.32 -10.91 -7.79
C ALA A 193 18.50 -10.45 -6.56
N SER A 194 18.38 -11.31 -5.55
CA SER A 194 17.79 -11.11 -4.20
C SER A 194 16.65 -10.08 -4.01
N PRO A 195 15.48 -10.50 -3.50
CA PRO A 195 14.42 -9.57 -3.12
C PRO A 195 14.82 -8.85 -1.82
N THR A 196 15.04 -7.55 -1.90
CA THR A 196 14.83 -6.71 -0.72
C THR A 196 13.34 -6.46 -0.68
N THR A 197 12.64 -7.05 0.28
CA THR A 197 11.21 -6.80 0.55
C THR A 197 11.08 -5.34 1.02
N LEU A 198 11.17 -4.40 0.08
CA LEU A 198 10.89 -2.99 0.32
C LEU A 198 9.38 -2.83 0.36
N GLN A 199 8.80 -3.13 1.51
CA GLN A 199 7.48 -2.60 1.85
C GLN A 199 7.60 -1.07 1.82
N LEU A 200 6.65 -0.40 1.17
CA LEU A 200 6.59 1.07 0.99
C LEU A 200 6.75 1.86 2.29
N VAL A 201 6.56 1.20 3.42
CA VAL A 201 6.64 1.76 4.77
C VAL A 201 8.07 1.80 5.32
N SER A 202 9.00 1.07 4.71
CA SER A 202 10.36 0.88 5.18
C SER A 202 11.39 1.08 4.05
N ALA A 203 11.42 2.26 3.44
CA ALA A 203 12.64 2.71 2.79
C ALA A 203 13.65 3.03 3.90
N SER A 204 14.50 2.07 4.24
CA SER A 204 15.71 2.35 5.02
C SER A 204 16.57 3.30 4.19
N PHE A 205 16.65 4.55 4.61
CA PHE A 205 17.66 5.44 4.07
C PHE A 205 18.97 5.07 4.76
N ASP A 206 19.97 4.62 4.00
CA ASP A 206 21.35 4.60 4.46
C ASP A 206 21.76 6.05 4.76
N ILE A 207 21.47 6.50 5.98
CA ILE A 207 22.07 7.68 6.57
C ILE A 207 23.34 7.15 7.26
N PRO A 208 24.55 7.49 6.79
CA PRO A 208 25.75 7.13 7.50
C PRO A 208 25.74 7.84 8.87
N ASP A 209 25.62 7.06 9.95
CA ASP A 209 25.81 7.52 11.32
C ASP A 209 27.21 7.09 11.79
N PRO A 210 28.09 8.04 12.16
CA PRO A 210 29.43 7.77 12.63
C PRO A 210 29.40 7.26 14.08
N ASP A 211 29.01 6.01 14.29
CA ASP A 211 29.56 5.16 15.35
C ASP A 211 29.06 3.72 15.17
N ASP A 212 30.04 2.86 14.89
CA ASP A 212 29.93 1.46 14.48
C ASP A 212 29.56 0.58 15.70
N ILE A 213 28.32 0.72 16.19
CA ILE A 213 27.72 -0.19 17.16
C ILE A 213 26.76 -1.11 16.40
N PRO A 214 26.95 -2.44 16.39
CA PRO A 214 25.97 -3.37 15.83
C PRO A 214 24.66 -3.21 16.61
N ARG A 215 23.69 -2.51 16.02
CA ARG A 215 22.32 -2.47 16.54
C ARG A 215 21.74 -3.88 16.39
N PRO A 216 21.01 -4.41 17.38
CA PRO A 216 20.28 -5.67 17.20
C PRO A 216 19.37 -5.57 15.96
N VAL A 217 19.09 -6.70 15.31
CA VAL A 217 18.23 -6.75 14.12
C VAL A 217 16.88 -6.13 14.47
N PHE A 218 16.68 -4.89 14.03
CA PHE A 218 15.40 -4.20 14.21
C PHE A 218 14.45 -4.74 13.14
N ASP A 219 13.60 -5.69 13.52
CA ASP A 219 12.55 -6.19 12.64
C ASP A 219 11.42 -5.16 12.58
N PHE A 220 11.34 -4.44 11.47
CA PHE A 220 10.31 -3.43 11.25
C PHE A 220 8.89 -3.97 11.45
N ARG A 221 8.59 -5.16 10.94
CA ARG A 221 7.24 -5.73 10.96
C ARG A 221 6.84 -6.17 12.35
N GLU A 222 7.76 -6.81 13.08
CA GLU A 222 7.55 -7.18 14.48
C GLU A 222 7.35 -5.93 15.35
N GLN A 223 8.22 -4.93 15.18
CA GLN A 223 8.13 -3.70 15.96
C GLN A 223 6.87 -2.89 15.64
N MET A 224 6.37 -2.95 14.40
CA MET A 224 5.11 -2.34 14.00
C MET A 224 3.91 -3.09 14.59
N TYR A 225 3.96 -4.42 14.61
CA TYR A 225 2.96 -5.26 15.26
C TYR A 225 2.85 -4.96 16.76
N ILE A 226 3.97 -4.94 17.49
CA ILE A 226 4.00 -4.59 18.91
C ILE A 226 3.45 -3.17 19.14
N THR A 227 3.75 -2.24 18.22
CA THR A 227 3.21 -0.88 18.29
C THR A 227 1.68 -0.90 18.10
N ARG A 228 1.18 -1.65 17.13
CA ARG A 228 -0.25 -1.76 16.87
C ARG A 228 -1.02 -2.37 18.06
N VAL A 229 -0.58 -3.53 18.55
CA VAL A 229 -1.26 -4.26 19.64
C VAL A 229 -1.33 -3.42 20.91
N ASN A 230 -0.23 -2.78 21.31
CA ASN A 230 -0.24 -1.93 22.50
C ASN A 230 -1.10 -0.67 22.32
N ALA A 231 -1.18 -0.11 21.11
CA ALA A 231 -2.09 0.99 20.82
C ALA A 231 -3.55 0.55 20.94
N ASP A 232 -3.93 -0.61 20.39
CA ASP A 232 -5.28 -1.17 20.54
C ASP A 232 -5.65 -1.38 22.02
N LEU A 233 -4.74 -1.91 22.84
CA LEU A 233 -4.96 -2.10 24.29
C LEU A 233 -5.24 -0.77 25.01
N LEU A 234 -4.43 0.26 24.76
CA LEU A 234 -4.62 1.58 25.38
C LEU A 234 -5.94 2.23 24.93
N LEU A 235 -6.30 2.08 23.65
CA LEU A 235 -7.56 2.58 23.12
C LEU A 235 -8.77 1.84 23.71
N ALA A 236 -8.68 0.52 23.88
CA ALA A 236 -9.72 -0.28 24.52
C ALA A 236 -9.96 0.12 26.00
N GLU A 237 -8.91 0.58 26.69
CA GLU A 237 -9.01 1.16 28.04
C GLU A 237 -9.51 2.61 28.07
N GLY A 238 -9.78 3.23 26.91
CA GLY A 238 -10.19 4.64 26.78
C GLY A 238 -9.03 5.64 26.99
N LYS A 239 -7.78 5.18 27.00
CA LYS A 239 -6.58 6.00 27.23
C LYS A 239 -6.03 6.58 25.94
N ILE A 240 -6.83 7.42 25.30
CA ILE A 240 -6.54 7.98 23.96
C ILE A 240 -5.21 8.75 23.93
N ASP A 241 -5.02 9.68 24.86
CA ASP A 241 -3.80 10.52 24.88
C ASP A 241 -2.54 9.68 25.20
N GLU A 242 -2.67 8.63 26.02
CA GLU A 242 -1.57 7.70 26.29
C GLU A 242 -1.24 6.86 25.06
N ALA A 243 -2.24 6.39 24.31
CA ALA A 243 -2.05 5.68 23.04
C ALA A 243 -1.31 6.55 22.01
N GLU A 244 -1.71 7.80 21.86
CA GLU A 244 -1.07 8.75 20.93
C GLU A 244 0.37 9.09 21.36
N ALA A 245 0.60 9.31 22.65
CA ALA A 245 1.95 9.53 23.17
C ALA A 245 2.85 8.30 22.95
N TYR A 246 2.32 7.10 23.17
CA TYR A 246 3.01 5.85 22.90
C TYR A 246 3.37 5.71 21.41
N MET A 247 2.43 5.96 20.50
CA MET A 247 2.69 5.89 19.06
C MET A 247 3.77 6.88 18.60
N GLU A 248 3.81 8.09 19.15
CA GLU A 248 4.90 9.05 18.88
C GLU A 248 6.23 8.56 19.46
N GLU A 249 6.26 8.01 20.68
CA GLU A 249 7.47 7.41 21.24
C GLU A 249 8.02 6.30 20.33
N ARG A 250 7.13 5.44 19.83
CA ARG A 250 7.48 4.36 18.90
C ARG A 250 7.99 4.90 17.58
N ARG A 251 7.40 5.97 17.03
CA ARG A 251 7.92 6.65 15.84
C ARG A 251 9.38 7.10 16.00
N GLN A 252 9.75 7.61 17.18
CA GLN A 252 11.14 7.97 17.49
C GLN A 252 12.06 6.75 17.55
N VAL A 253 11.56 5.60 18.02
CA VAL A 253 12.30 4.32 17.96
C VAL A 253 12.55 3.91 16.52
N PHE A 254 11.54 3.96 15.63
CA PHE A 254 11.70 3.68 14.20
C PHE A 254 12.75 4.60 13.56
N LEU A 255 12.69 5.91 13.85
CA LEU A 255 13.65 6.89 13.36
C LEU A 255 15.09 6.56 13.82
N ARG A 256 15.28 6.22 15.09
CA ARG A 256 16.57 5.78 15.64
C ARG A 256 17.07 4.48 15.03
N ASN A 257 16.24 3.71 14.34
CA ASN A 257 16.62 2.48 13.64
C ASN A 257 16.63 2.64 12.12
N GLY A 258 16.63 3.87 11.60
CA GLY A 258 16.78 4.16 10.17
C GLY A 258 15.46 4.21 9.38
N TYR A 259 14.32 4.12 10.04
CA TYR A 259 12.99 4.16 9.41
C TYR A 259 12.37 5.55 9.57
N LEU A 260 12.30 6.30 8.47
CA LEU A 260 11.71 7.63 8.45
C LEU A 260 10.20 7.56 8.33
N LEU A 261 9.51 7.48 9.47
CA LEU A 261 8.06 7.61 9.55
C LEU A 261 7.68 9.03 9.99
N ARG A 262 6.90 9.74 9.17
CA ARG A 262 6.48 11.10 9.46
C ARG A 262 5.51 11.18 10.64
N LYS A 263 4.58 10.22 10.73
CA LYS A 263 3.52 10.17 11.76
C LYS A 263 3.12 8.71 11.97
N ILE A 264 2.91 8.31 13.22
CA ILE A 264 2.25 7.05 13.60
C ILE A 264 1.08 7.45 14.49
N ASN A 265 -0.13 7.10 14.09
CA ASN A 265 -1.37 7.37 14.81
C ASN A 265 -2.47 6.36 14.36
N GLN A 266 -3.71 6.56 14.79
CA GLN A 266 -4.84 5.72 14.42
C GLN A 266 -5.05 5.70 12.89
N ALA A 267 -4.95 6.85 12.21
CA ALA A 267 -5.09 6.91 10.74
C ALA A 267 -3.99 6.13 10.00
N TYR A 268 -2.77 6.14 10.52
CA TYR A 268 -1.68 5.31 9.99
C TYR A 268 -2.03 3.82 10.03
N PHE A 269 -2.49 3.33 11.19
CA PHE A 269 -2.87 1.93 11.33
C PHE A 269 -4.16 1.58 10.58
N ALA A 270 -5.10 2.52 10.50
CA ALA A 270 -6.34 2.34 9.76
C ALA A 270 -6.12 2.16 8.25
N PHE A 271 -5.10 2.83 7.70
CA PHE A 271 -4.70 2.67 6.30
C PHE A 271 -3.80 1.46 6.09
N HIS A 272 -2.64 1.41 6.75
CA HIS A 272 -1.64 0.36 6.52
C HIS A 272 -2.06 -1.01 7.08
N GLY A 273 -2.94 -1.06 8.09
CA GLY A 273 -3.42 -2.31 8.66
C GLY A 273 -4.38 -3.09 7.77
N ALA A 274 -4.97 -2.44 6.74
CA ALA A 274 -5.84 -3.12 5.77
C ALA A 274 -5.06 -4.06 4.82
N TYR A 275 -3.74 -3.88 4.71
CA TYR A 275 -2.84 -4.72 3.90
C TYR A 275 -2.26 -5.84 4.76
N ALA A 276 -3.07 -6.87 5.03
CA ALA A 276 -2.75 -7.96 5.95
C ALA A 276 -2.43 -9.28 5.22
N ASP A 277 -1.64 -9.19 4.16
CA ASP A 277 -1.18 -10.29 3.29
C ASP A 277 -0.06 -11.16 3.90
N ALA A 278 0.58 -10.68 4.97
CA ALA A 278 1.58 -11.44 5.73
C ALA A 278 1.40 -11.27 7.26
N PRO A 279 1.86 -12.23 8.09
CA PRO A 279 1.78 -12.13 9.55
C PRO A 279 2.49 -10.88 10.12
N GLY A 280 1.94 -10.33 11.21
CA GLY A 280 2.49 -9.15 11.90
C GLY A 280 2.17 -7.81 11.21
N GLY A 281 3.01 -6.80 11.42
CA GLY A 281 2.86 -5.48 10.81
C GLY A 281 1.73 -4.63 11.40
N ALA A 282 1.20 -3.70 10.60
CA ALA A 282 0.23 -2.69 11.02
C ALA A 282 -1.20 -3.23 11.26
N ALA A 283 -1.47 -4.49 10.88
CA ALA A 283 -2.76 -5.15 11.06
C ALA A 283 -3.01 -5.56 12.52
N GLY A 284 -1.96 -5.75 13.32
CA GLY A 284 -2.13 -6.14 14.73
C GLY A 284 -2.79 -7.50 14.87
N GLU A 285 -3.74 -7.60 15.81
CA GLU A 285 -4.52 -8.82 16.07
C GLU A 285 -5.82 -8.92 15.24
N ASP A 286 -5.96 -8.12 14.17
CA ASP A 286 -7.10 -8.21 13.27
C ASP A 286 -7.21 -9.64 12.68
N PRO A 287 -8.35 -10.34 12.91
CA PRO A 287 -8.52 -11.73 12.49
C PRO A 287 -8.75 -11.90 10.99
N ILE A 288 -9.10 -10.84 10.25
CA ILE A 288 -9.46 -10.91 8.82
C ILE A 288 -8.26 -11.32 7.99
N GLY A 289 -7.11 -10.66 8.16
CA GLY A 289 -5.89 -10.98 7.42
C GLY A 289 -5.48 -12.45 7.53
N PRO A 290 -5.31 -12.99 8.76
CA PRO A 290 -5.11 -14.42 8.98
C PRO A 290 -6.14 -15.31 8.30
N ALA A 291 -7.44 -14.99 8.38
CA ALA A 291 -8.50 -15.78 7.78
C ALA A 291 -8.43 -15.78 6.25
N VAL A 292 -8.15 -14.63 5.61
CA VAL A 292 -7.98 -14.53 4.15
C VAL A 292 -6.77 -15.35 3.70
N ARG A 293 -5.63 -15.27 4.42
CA ARG A 293 -4.44 -16.09 4.13
C ARG A 293 -4.74 -17.58 4.28
N GLN A 294 -5.47 -17.97 5.32
CA GLN A 294 -5.89 -19.36 5.51
C GLN A 294 -6.76 -19.84 4.34
N LEU A 295 -7.70 -19.02 3.85
CA LEU A 295 -8.52 -19.36 2.69
C LEU A 295 -7.64 -19.54 1.45
N ARG A 296 -6.65 -18.66 1.25
CA ARG A 296 -5.68 -18.79 0.17
C ARG A 296 -4.89 -20.10 0.27
N GLU A 297 -4.40 -20.46 1.46
CA GLU A 297 -3.64 -21.69 1.70
C GLU A 297 -4.47 -22.97 1.47
N GLN A 298 -5.78 -22.93 1.75
CA GLN A 298 -6.70 -24.03 1.49
C GLN A 298 -7.15 -24.13 0.03
N SER A 299 -7.00 -23.07 -0.76
CA SER A 299 -7.41 -23.03 -2.17
C SER A 299 -6.42 -23.75 -3.09
N GLU A 300 -6.94 -24.59 -4.00
CA GLU A 300 -6.12 -25.35 -4.95
C GLU A 300 -5.30 -24.47 -5.91
N SER A 301 -5.84 -23.31 -6.27
CA SER A 301 -5.19 -22.32 -7.13
C SER A 301 -5.54 -20.89 -6.74
N LEU A 302 -4.80 -19.92 -7.29
CA LEU A 302 -5.14 -18.51 -7.13
C LEU A 302 -6.52 -18.18 -7.72
N THR A 303 -6.89 -18.83 -8.82
CA THR A 303 -8.19 -18.67 -9.46
C THR A 303 -9.32 -19.16 -8.57
N ASP A 304 -9.14 -20.30 -7.89
CA ASP A 304 -10.13 -20.82 -6.96
C ASP A 304 -10.28 -19.88 -5.76
N PHE A 305 -9.16 -19.43 -5.18
CA PHE A 305 -9.17 -18.43 -4.11
C PHE A 305 -9.97 -17.18 -4.48
N VAL A 306 -9.64 -16.54 -5.61
CA VAL A 306 -10.30 -15.31 -6.07
C VAL A 306 -11.78 -15.55 -6.39
N ASN A 307 -12.12 -16.70 -6.98
CA ASN A 307 -13.51 -17.03 -7.32
C ASN A 307 -14.38 -17.33 -6.11
N THR A 308 -13.79 -17.83 -5.02
CA THR A 308 -14.47 -18.04 -3.74
C THR A 308 -14.61 -16.71 -3.00
N ILE A 309 -13.50 -16.03 -2.73
CA ILE A 309 -13.49 -14.86 -1.83
C ILE A 309 -14.28 -13.66 -2.38
N ARG A 310 -14.44 -13.53 -3.70
CA ARG A 310 -15.22 -12.44 -4.33
C ARG A 310 -16.68 -12.35 -3.86
N TRP A 311 -17.21 -13.40 -3.24
CA TRP A 311 -18.58 -13.47 -2.69
C TRP A 311 -18.65 -13.21 -1.20
N ILE A 312 -17.52 -13.16 -0.50
CA ILE A 312 -17.42 -13.03 0.95
C ILE A 312 -17.21 -11.55 1.28
N THR A 313 -18.09 -10.97 2.10
CA THR A 313 -18.07 -9.53 2.44
C THR A 313 -17.84 -9.27 3.91
N THR A 314 -18.01 -10.27 4.77
CA THR A 314 -17.87 -10.13 6.24
C THR A 314 -16.92 -11.18 6.80
N LEU A 315 -16.41 -10.94 8.01
CA LEU A 315 -15.58 -11.92 8.72
C LEU A 315 -16.36 -13.20 9.03
N ASP A 316 -17.64 -13.10 9.38
CA ASP A 316 -18.48 -14.26 9.69
C ASP A 316 -18.63 -15.18 8.47
N GLU A 317 -18.94 -14.63 7.29
CA GLU A 317 -18.99 -15.39 6.03
C GLU A 317 -17.64 -16.05 5.70
N LEU A 318 -16.53 -15.35 5.97
CA LEU A 318 -15.18 -15.89 5.76
C LEU A 318 -14.90 -17.07 6.69
N GLN A 319 -15.32 -16.98 7.96
CA GLN A 319 -15.19 -18.08 8.92
C GLN A 319 -16.08 -19.27 8.57
N GLU A 320 -17.29 -19.03 8.08
CA GLU A 320 -18.18 -20.10 7.60
C GLU A 320 -17.56 -20.86 6.44
N GLU A 321 -16.94 -20.16 5.49
CA GLU A 321 -16.26 -20.78 4.35
C GLU A 321 -15.05 -21.63 4.77
N LEU A 322 -14.25 -21.14 5.73
CA LEU A 322 -13.06 -21.85 6.24
C LEU A 322 -13.39 -23.16 7.00
N ASN A 323 -14.64 -23.35 7.41
CA ASN A 323 -15.11 -24.49 8.19
C ASN A 323 -15.79 -25.58 7.35
N GLN A 324 -15.90 -25.40 6.02
CA GLN A 324 -16.45 -26.39 5.09
C GLN A 324 -15.41 -27.46 4.72
#